data_AF-A0A6L6B9G9-F1
#
_entry.id   AF-A0A6L6B9G9-F1
#
_cell.length_a   1.000
_cell.length_b   1.000
_cell.length_c   1.000
_cell.angle_alpha   90.00
_cell.angle_beta   90.00
_cell.angle_gamma   90.00
#
_symmetry.space_group_name_H-M   'P 1'
#
loop_
_entity.id
_entity.type
_entity.pdbx_description
1 polymer ?
#
loop_
_entity_poly.entity_id
_entity_poly.type
_entity_poly.pdbx_seq_one_letter_code
_entity_poly.pdbx_strand_id
1 'polypeptide(L)'
;SLMKYKRFIDTAGGWDKFQNVLETLNKISSETDRSISTIASKYQLSQKAVGAVIIGARLGENAHIADATSLFTFELSKDQRKRIKAALNLLDPIPGDCGDEYRKPPYLTASGDLSHHLEEFPPVYKSIKTAIKERIDSGTTWETLAGYSRAVRIGDRVLVSGTTATHGELAVGENDPAAQAHFVIDKIEASLESLGVKLSDVVRTRVVVNNMSDWKAVSIAHGERFADIRPANTMFIAKLIGDEYLVEIEAEAIIQ
;
A
#
# COMPACT_ATOMS: atom_id res chain seq x y z
N SER A 1 14.69 5.19 -16.98
CA SER A 1 14.39 3.76 -16.71
C SER A 1 15.48 3.10 -15.87
N LEU A 2 16.74 3.05 -16.32
CA LEU A 2 17.84 2.34 -15.63
C LEU A 2 18.20 2.89 -14.24
N MET A 3 18.07 4.19 -14.02
CA MET A 3 18.33 4.83 -12.73
C MET A 3 17.44 4.31 -11.60
N LYS A 4 16.20 3.91 -11.91
CA LYS A 4 15.27 3.30 -10.94
C LYS A 4 15.89 2.05 -10.34
N TYR A 5 16.26 1.10 -11.20
CA TYR A 5 16.82 -0.19 -10.80
C TYR A 5 18.14 -0.01 -10.06
N LYS A 6 18.99 0.92 -10.50
CA LYS A 6 20.24 1.23 -9.79
C LYS A 6 19.98 1.64 -8.34
N ARG A 7 18.98 2.48 -8.06
CA ARG A 7 18.67 2.90 -6.68
C ARG A 7 18.18 1.78 -5.80
N PHE A 8 17.34 0.90 -6.32
CA PHE A 8 16.95 -0.30 -5.58
C PHE A 8 18.16 -1.16 -5.24
N ILE A 9 19.08 -1.35 -6.21
CA ILE A 9 20.32 -2.09 -5.98
C ILE A 9 21.18 -1.39 -4.92
N ASP A 10 21.39 -0.07 -5.03
CA ASP A 10 22.17 0.71 -4.07
C ASP A 10 21.55 0.63 -2.65
N THR A 11 20.23 0.77 -2.55
CA THR A 11 19.47 0.73 -1.27
C THR A 11 19.48 -0.68 -0.65
N ALA A 12 19.44 -1.72 -1.49
CA ALA A 12 19.53 -3.12 -1.05
C ALA A 12 20.96 -3.57 -0.71
N GLY A 13 21.91 -2.63 -0.65
CA GLY A 13 23.29 -2.86 -0.22
C GLY A 13 24.31 -3.02 -1.34
N GLY A 14 23.97 -2.56 -2.55
CA GLY A 14 24.90 -2.35 -3.64
C GLY A 14 25.07 -3.52 -4.62
N TRP A 15 25.96 -3.29 -5.59
CA TRP A 15 26.13 -4.17 -6.76
C TRP A 15 26.61 -5.57 -6.39
N ASP A 16 27.55 -5.71 -5.46
CA ASP A 16 28.14 -7.00 -5.11
C ASP A 16 27.09 -7.97 -4.52
N LYS A 17 26.24 -7.48 -3.63
CA LYS A 17 25.15 -8.27 -3.06
C LYS A 17 24.11 -8.66 -4.12
N PHE A 18 23.80 -7.73 -5.04
CA PHE A 18 22.90 -8.00 -6.16
C PHE A 18 23.49 -9.05 -7.13
N GLN A 19 24.79 -8.98 -7.43
CA GLN A 19 25.48 -9.99 -8.24
C GLN A 19 25.44 -11.37 -7.60
N ASN A 20 25.63 -11.47 -6.28
CA ASN A 20 25.49 -12.75 -5.58
C ASN A 20 24.09 -13.38 -5.76
N VAL A 21 23.03 -12.56 -5.78
CA VAL A 21 21.67 -13.04 -6.10
C VAL A 21 21.59 -13.54 -7.55
N LEU A 22 22.09 -12.76 -8.51
CA LEU A 22 22.07 -13.15 -9.93
C LEU A 22 22.87 -14.42 -10.21
N GLU A 23 24.06 -14.56 -9.63
CA GLU A 23 24.88 -15.78 -9.74
C GLU A 23 24.18 -17.00 -9.15
N THR A 24 23.52 -16.82 -8.00
CA THR A 24 22.74 -17.89 -7.36
C THR A 24 21.58 -18.33 -8.26
N LEU A 25 20.83 -17.39 -8.81
CA LEU A 25 19.73 -17.66 -9.73
C LEU A 25 20.24 -18.28 -11.04
N ASN A 26 21.38 -17.84 -11.55
CA ASN A 26 21.97 -18.36 -12.78
C ASN A 26 22.35 -19.85 -12.65
N LYS A 27 22.96 -20.23 -11.53
CA LYS A 27 23.27 -21.64 -11.22
C LYS A 27 22.00 -22.51 -11.23
N ILE A 28 20.92 -22.03 -10.61
CA ILE A 28 19.62 -22.73 -10.57
C ILE A 28 18.97 -22.77 -11.95
N SER A 29 19.11 -21.70 -12.73
CA SER A 29 18.68 -21.60 -14.13
C SER A 29 19.33 -22.72 -14.97
N SER A 30 20.63 -22.95 -14.81
CA SER A 30 21.32 -24.08 -15.48
C SER A 30 20.87 -25.46 -14.99
N GLU A 31 20.52 -25.62 -13.71
CA GLU A 31 20.01 -26.89 -13.16
C GLU A 31 18.60 -27.25 -13.66
N THR A 32 17.84 -26.27 -14.15
CA THR A 32 16.41 -26.41 -14.46
C THR A 32 16.05 -26.12 -15.91
N ASP A 33 17.03 -25.70 -16.72
CA ASP A 33 16.88 -25.28 -18.12
C ASP A 33 15.82 -24.17 -18.30
N ARG A 34 15.88 -23.15 -17.43
CA ARG A 34 14.91 -22.04 -17.38
C ARG A 34 15.62 -20.72 -17.16
N SER A 35 15.05 -19.63 -17.64
CA SER A 35 15.67 -18.32 -17.45
C SER A 35 15.73 -17.89 -15.97
N ILE A 36 16.70 -17.02 -15.66
CA ILE A 36 16.81 -16.35 -14.36
C ILE A 36 15.48 -15.68 -13.96
N SER A 37 14.79 -15.03 -14.89
CA SER A 37 13.50 -14.37 -14.62
C SER A 37 12.40 -15.36 -14.26
N THR A 38 12.39 -16.55 -14.88
CA THR A 38 11.41 -17.60 -14.57
C THR A 38 11.67 -18.21 -13.21
N ILE A 39 12.94 -18.43 -12.83
CA ILE A 39 13.31 -18.89 -11.49
C ILE A 39 12.94 -17.85 -10.42
N ALA A 40 13.26 -16.58 -10.65
CA ALA A 40 12.90 -15.49 -9.73
C ALA A 40 11.38 -15.38 -9.56
N SER A 41 10.62 -15.42 -10.67
CA SER A 41 9.17 -15.36 -10.67
C SER A 41 8.54 -16.55 -9.95
N LYS A 42 9.07 -17.77 -10.17
CA LYS A 42 8.61 -18.97 -9.45
C LYS A 42 8.84 -18.87 -7.95
N TYR A 43 10.01 -18.37 -7.54
CA TYR A 43 10.31 -18.17 -6.13
C TYR A 43 9.37 -17.15 -5.48
N GLN A 44 9.09 -16.03 -6.15
CA GLN A 44 8.19 -15.01 -5.62
C GLN A 44 6.74 -15.51 -5.53
N LEU A 45 6.25 -16.20 -6.56
CA LEU A 45 4.91 -16.79 -6.58
C LEU A 45 4.71 -17.85 -5.48
N SER A 46 5.78 -18.45 -4.96
CA SER A 46 5.71 -19.41 -3.84
C SER A 46 5.61 -18.77 -2.46
N GLN A 47 5.71 -17.45 -2.35
CA GLN A 47 5.58 -16.75 -1.06
C GLN A 47 4.10 -16.64 -0.66
N LYS A 48 3.81 -16.86 0.63
CA LYS A 48 2.43 -16.87 1.16
C LYS A 48 1.64 -15.59 0.85
N ALA A 49 2.32 -14.44 0.82
CA ALA A 49 1.69 -13.13 0.58
C ALA A 49 1.51 -12.78 -0.91
N VAL A 50 1.99 -13.62 -1.85
CA VAL A 50 1.99 -13.29 -3.28
C VAL A 50 0.91 -14.08 -4.00
N GLY A 51 -0.13 -13.38 -4.45
CA GLY A 51 -1.21 -13.99 -5.24
C GLY A 51 -0.93 -14.11 -6.73
N ALA A 52 -0.08 -13.24 -7.29
CA ALA A 52 0.24 -13.22 -8.72
C ALA A 52 1.60 -12.57 -9.01
N VAL A 53 2.18 -12.88 -10.18
CA VAL A 53 3.35 -12.20 -10.76
C VAL A 53 2.95 -11.68 -12.13
N ILE A 54 3.24 -10.41 -12.42
CA ILE A 54 2.98 -9.78 -13.72
C ILE A 54 4.27 -9.81 -14.54
N ILE A 55 4.24 -10.43 -15.71
CA ILE A 55 5.39 -10.54 -16.62
C ILE A 55 5.06 -9.76 -17.90
N GLY A 56 5.86 -8.73 -18.18
CA GLY A 56 5.76 -8.00 -19.44
C GLY A 56 6.44 -8.77 -20.57
N ALA A 57 5.78 -8.88 -21.72
CA ALA A 57 6.33 -9.47 -22.93
C ALA A 57 6.37 -8.42 -24.06
N ARG A 58 7.47 -8.40 -24.83
CA ARG A 58 7.60 -7.55 -26.02
C ARG A 58 7.31 -8.37 -27.27
N LEU A 59 6.07 -8.28 -27.76
CA LEU A 59 5.64 -8.99 -28.96
C LEU A 59 6.44 -8.52 -30.18
N GLY A 60 6.92 -9.46 -30.99
CA GLY A 60 7.75 -9.17 -32.17
C GLY A 60 9.24 -8.98 -31.87
N GLU A 61 9.63 -8.91 -30.59
CA GLU A 61 11.03 -8.96 -30.14
C GLU A 61 11.24 -10.24 -29.30
N ASN A 62 12.00 -10.15 -28.21
CA ASN A 62 12.27 -11.24 -27.28
C ASN A 62 11.12 -11.38 -26.27
N ALA A 63 10.05 -12.06 -26.69
CA ALA A 63 8.84 -12.20 -25.86
C ALA A 63 8.96 -13.27 -24.75
N HIS A 64 9.90 -14.21 -24.86
CA HIS A 64 10.16 -15.29 -23.89
C HIS A 64 8.91 -16.08 -23.43
N ILE A 65 7.87 -16.15 -24.28
CA ILE A 65 6.54 -16.65 -23.90
C ILE A 65 6.60 -18.08 -23.39
N ALA A 66 7.30 -18.98 -24.11
CA ALA A 66 7.40 -20.39 -23.73
C ALA A 66 8.10 -20.60 -22.37
N ASP A 67 9.14 -19.82 -22.08
CA ASP A 67 9.82 -19.88 -20.80
C ASP A 67 8.96 -19.27 -19.69
N ALA A 68 8.25 -18.17 -19.93
CA ALA A 68 7.33 -17.58 -18.95
C ALA A 68 6.14 -18.50 -18.63
N THR A 69 5.53 -19.15 -19.63
CA THR A 69 4.40 -20.08 -19.41
C THR A 69 4.82 -21.34 -18.66
N SER A 70 6.12 -21.68 -18.69
CA SER A 70 6.67 -22.82 -17.99
C SER A 70 6.61 -22.68 -16.45
N LEU A 71 6.28 -21.50 -15.89
CA LEU A 71 6.18 -21.25 -14.45
C LEU A 71 5.37 -22.28 -13.65
N PHE A 72 4.34 -22.84 -14.27
CA PHE A 72 3.43 -23.79 -13.63
C PHE A 72 3.81 -25.25 -13.87
N THR A 73 4.89 -25.52 -14.61
CA THR A 73 5.31 -26.88 -15.00
C THR A 73 6.42 -27.45 -14.13
N PHE A 74 6.88 -26.72 -13.11
CA PHE A 74 7.92 -27.17 -12.20
C PHE A 74 7.75 -26.59 -10.80
N GLU A 75 8.50 -27.16 -9.86
CA GLU A 75 8.69 -26.63 -8.52
C GLU A 75 10.18 -26.49 -8.20
N LEU A 76 10.53 -25.44 -7.46
CA LEU A 76 11.87 -25.33 -6.90
C LEU A 76 12.06 -26.41 -5.82
N SER A 77 13.24 -27.02 -5.77
CA SER A 77 13.57 -27.95 -4.69
C SER A 77 13.72 -27.21 -3.36
N LYS A 78 13.71 -27.96 -2.24
CA LYS A 78 13.98 -27.37 -0.92
C LYS A 78 15.37 -26.73 -0.86
N ASP A 79 16.36 -27.35 -1.50
CA ASP A 79 17.74 -26.83 -1.56
C ASP A 79 17.82 -25.54 -2.37
N GLN A 80 17.21 -25.50 -3.56
CA GLN A 80 17.17 -24.32 -4.41
C GLN A 80 16.52 -23.13 -3.70
N ARG A 81 15.37 -23.34 -3.04
CA ARG A 81 14.74 -22.30 -2.21
C ARG A 81 15.64 -21.81 -1.09
N LYS A 82 16.38 -22.71 -0.43
CA LYS A 82 17.32 -22.35 0.66
C LYS A 82 18.46 -21.47 0.13
N ARG A 83 19.03 -21.79 -1.04
CA ARG A 83 20.09 -21.01 -1.68
C ARG A 83 19.61 -19.61 -2.06
N ILE A 84 18.44 -19.49 -2.70
CA ILE A 84 17.84 -18.20 -3.04
C ILE A 84 17.61 -17.37 -1.77
N LYS A 85 17.01 -17.98 -0.73
CA LYS A 85 16.77 -17.29 0.54
C LYS A 85 18.08 -16.83 1.21
N ALA A 86 19.13 -17.65 1.18
CA ALA A 86 20.43 -17.28 1.72
C ALA A 86 21.04 -16.08 0.97
N ALA A 87 20.92 -16.03 -0.35
CA ALA A 87 21.38 -14.90 -1.14
C ALA A 87 20.57 -13.62 -0.86
N LEU A 88 19.24 -13.73 -0.74
CA LEU A 88 18.36 -12.60 -0.42
C LEU A 88 18.62 -12.04 1.00
N ASN A 89 18.93 -12.91 1.97
CA ASN A 89 19.22 -12.49 3.34
C ASN A 89 20.49 -11.63 3.49
N LEU A 90 21.33 -11.54 2.46
CA LEU A 90 22.49 -10.66 2.46
C LEU A 90 22.14 -9.23 2.05
N LEU A 91 21.01 -9.02 1.37
CA LEU A 91 20.52 -7.70 0.98
C LEU A 91 20.08 -6.90 2.21
N ASP A 92 20.24 -5.59 2.11
CA ASP A 92 19.68 -4.66 3.10
C ASP A 92 18.17 -4.48 2.83
N PRO A 93 17.33 -4.35 3.88
CA PRO A 93 15.91 -4.15 3.70
C PRO A 93 15.63 -2.82 3.01
N ILE A 94 14.71 -2.82 2.05
CA ILE A 94 14.17 -1.57 1.49
C ILE A 94 13.35 -0.88 2.59
N PRO A 95 13.56 0.43 2.84
CA PRO A 95 12.84 1.15 3.88
C PRO A 95 11.36 1.33 3.52
N GLY A 96 10.51 1.32 4.55
CA GLY A 96 9.05 1.50 4.40
C GLY A 96 8.31 0.21 4.05
N ASP A 97 7.02 0.36 3.76
CA ASP A 97 6.17 -0.73 3.29
C ASP A 97 6.01 -0.69 1.75
N CYS A 98 5.40 -1.73 1.17
CA CYS A 98 5.14 -1.86 -0.25
C CYS A 98 4.42 -0.60 -0.81
N GLY A 99 5.08 0.11 -1.71
CA GLY A 99 4.57 1.32 -2.33
C GLY A 99 5.09 2.62 -1.71
N ASP A 100 5.65 2.59 -0.49
CA ASP A 100 6.25 3.77 0.13
C ASP A 100 7.38 4.34 -0.72
N GLU A 101 8.09 3.50 -1.48
CA GLU A 101 9.18 3.93 -2.36
C GLU A 101 8.72 4.86 -3.52
N TYR A 102 7.41 4.95 -3.75
CA TYR A 102 6.79 5.88 -4.69
C TYR A 102 6.09 7.06 -3.99
N ARG A 103 5.80 6.95 -2.69
CA ARG A 103 4.96 7.91 -1.94
C ARG A 103 5.74 8.75 -0.94
N LYS A 104 6.85 8.23 -0.40
CA LYS A 104 7.66 8.87 0.64
C LYS A 104 9.14 8.97 0.23
N PRO A 105 9.83 10.06 0.58
CA PRO A 105 11.27 10.14 0.43
C PRO A 105 12.01 9.11 1.31
N PRO A 106 13.13 8.52 0.82
CA PRO A 106 13.72 8.71 -0.50
C PRO A 106 12.98 7.91 -1.58
N TYR A 107 12.52 8.60 -2.63
CA TYR A 107 11.81 7.99 -3.74
C TYR A 107 12.73 7.10 -4.60
N LEU A 108 12.36 5.84 -4.80
CA LEU A 108 13.11 4.87 -5.61
C LEU A 108 12.58 4.76 -7.04
N THR A 109 12.14 5.88 -7.62
CA THR A 109 11.52 5.93 -8.94
C THR A 109 12.52 6.28 -10.05
N ALA A 110 12.09 6.22 -11.32
CA ALA A 110 12.97 6.47 -12.46
C ALA A 110 13.52 7.91 -12.52
N SER A 111 12.86 8.86 -11.87
CA SER A 111 13.12 10.29 -12.04
C SER A 111 14.02 10.89 -10.95
N GLY A 112 14.18 10.24 -9.78
CA GLY A 112 14.64 11.04 -8.62
C GLY A 112 13.50 11.25 -7.70
N ASP A 113 13.05 12.46 -7.82
CA ASP A 113 11.95 13.06 -7.15
C ASP A 113 10.83 13.19 -8.18
N LEU A 114 9.69 12.57 -7.89
CA LEU A 114 8.47 12.75 -8.68
C LEU A 114 7.59 13.85 -8.10
N SER A 115 8.05 14.62 -7.11
CA SER A 115 7.27 15.72 -6.51
C SER A 115 6.58 16.58 -7.56
N HIS A 116 7.30 16.99 -8.62
CA HIS A 116 6.71 17.75 -9.74
C HIS A 116 5.70 17.00 -10.62
N HIS A 117 5.75 15.66 -10.70
CA HIS A 117 4.77 14.85 -11.44
C HIS A 117 3.58 14.40 -10.56
N LEU A 118 3.76 14.42 -9.24
CA LEU A 118 2.72 14.09 -8.26
C LEU A 118 1.80 15.29 -7.97
N GLU A 119 2.30 16.52 -8.17
CA GLU A 119 1.54 17.78 -8.04
C GLU A 119 0.33 17.89 -8.99
N GLU A 120 0.30 17.11 -10.08
CA GLU A 120 -0.75 17.17 -11.11
C GLU A 120 -1.78 16.02 -11.03
N PHE A 121 -1.73 15.14 -10.03
CA PHE A 121 -2.77 14.11 -9.93
C PHE A 121 -4.12 14.75 -9.63
N PRO A 122 -5.18 14.41 -10.40
CA PRO A 122 -6.50 14.88 -10.06
C PRO A 122 -6.86 14.34 -8.67
N PRO A 123 -7.57 15.14 -7.86
CA PRO A 123 -8.04 14.68 -6.56
C PRO A 123 -8.89 13.42 -6.74
N VAL A 124 -8.73 12.47 -5.81
CA VAL A 124 -9.43 11.18 -5.84
C VAL A 124 -10.95 11.38 -5.91
N TYR A 125 -11.44 12.39 -5.18
CA TYR A 125 -12.85 12.73 -5.14
C TYR A 125 -13.11 14.12 -5.68
N LYS A 126 -14.25 14.26 -6.36
CA LYS A 126 -14.75 15.56 -6.78
C LYS A 126 -15.42 16.25 -5.61
N SER A 127 -14.93 17.45 -5.28
CA SER A 127 -15.53 18.31 -4.26
C SER A 127 -16.83 18.96 -4.73
N ILE A 128 -17.81 19.03 -3.83
CA ILE A 128 -19.09 19.72 -4.05
C ILE A 128 -19.13 20.96 -3.15
N LYS A 129 -19.01 22.15 -3.77
CA LYS A 129 -19.00 23.44 -3.06
C LYS A 129 -20.41 24.01 -2.93
N THR A 130 -20.68 24.58 -1.77
CA THR A 130 -21.86 25.42 -1.48
C THR A 130 -21.37 26.77 -0.91
N ALA A 131 -22.29 27.70 -0.65
CA ALA A 131 -21.93 29.02 -0.13
C ALA A 131 -21.19 28.99 1.22
N ILE A 132 -21.45 27.98 2.06
CA ILE A 132 -20.96 27.92 3.45
C ILE A 132 -20.06 26.72 3.75
N LYS A 133 -20.02 25.72 2.85
CA LYS A 133 -19.25 24.48 3.06
C LYS A 133 -18.87 23.82 1.74
N GLU A 134 -17.83 23.02 1.79
CA GLU A 134 -17.40 22.14 0.72
C GLU A 134 -17.42 20.70 1.24
N ARG A 135 -17.89 19.74 0.44
CA ARG A 135 -18.03 18.35 0.88
C ARG A 135 -17.49 17.37 -0.15
N ILE A 136 -17.06 16.21 0.35
CA ILE A 136 -16.63 15.04 -0.42
C ILE A 136 -17.62 13.90 -0.17
N ASP A 137 -18.04 13.26 -1.26
CA ASP A 137 -18.74 11.99 -1.21
C ASP A 137 -17.81 10.92 -1.79
N SER A 138 -17.57 9.84 -1.05
CA SER A 138 -16.69 8.74 -1.48
C SER A 138 -17.37 7.75 -2.43
N GLY A 139 -18.70 7.83 -2.56
CA GLY A 139 -19.51 6.95 -3.40
C GLY A 139 -19.85 5.61 -2.76
N THR A 140 -19.66 5.47 -1.44
CA THR A 140 -20.10 4.27 -0.71
C THR A 140 -21.61 4.28 -0.51
N THR A 141 -22.23 3.10 -0.46
CA THR A 141 -23.68 2.97 -0.25
C THR A 141 -24.16 3.61 1.05
N TRP A 142 -23.33 3.57 2.10
CA TRP A 142 -23.60 4.17 3.40
C TRP A 142 -23.94 5.67 3.31
N GLU A 143 -23.25 6.43 2.48
CA GLU A 143 -23.43 7.89 2.38
C GLU A 143 -24.83 8.25 1.86
N THR A 144 -25.29 7.54 0.83
CA THR A 144 -26.64 7.72 0.29
C THR A 144 -27.70 7.19 1.27
N LEU A 145 -27.44 6.03 1.89
CA LEU A 145 -28.39 5.36 2.79
C LEU A 145 -28.63 6.15 4.08
N ALA A 146 -27.56 6.64 4.71
CA ALA A 146 -27.61 7.31 6.02
C ALA A 146 -27.57 8.85 5.92
N GLY A 147 -27.36 9.42 4.73
CA GLY A 147 -27.47 10.86 4.50
C GLY A 147 -26.30 11.66 5.07
N TYR A 148 -25.07 11.24 4.81
CA TYR A 148 -23.85 11.95 5.21
C TYR A 148 -22.83 12.05 4.06
N SER A 149 -21.83 12.90 4.23
CA SER A 149 -20.69 13.03 3.31
C SER A 149 -19.44 12.47 3.96
N ARG A 150 -18.55 11.80 3.21
CA ARG A 150 -17.26 11.32 3.70
C ARG A 150 -16.48 12.40 4.46
N ALA A 151 -16.43 13.61 3.92
CA ALA A 151 -15.80 14.74 4.57
C ALA A 151 -16.51 16.06 4.27
N VAL A 152 -16.45 16.99 5.21
CA VAL A 152 -16.99 18.35 5.07
C VAL A 152 -15.97 19.37 5.58
N ARG A 153 -15.66 20.35 4.75
CA ARG A 153 -14.87 21.54 5.08
C ARG A 153 -15.78 22.74 5.35
N ILE A 154 -15.56 23.40 6.49
CA ILE A 154 -16.19 24.67 6.87
C ILE A 154 -15.08 25.60 7.37
N GLY A 155 -14.78 26.65 6.62
CA GLY A 155 -13.65 27.53 6.93
C GLY A 155 -12.31 26.78 6.88
N ASP A 156 -11.60 26.80 8.00
CA ASP A 156 -10.32 26.14 8.27
C ASP A 156 -10.46 24.71 8.79
N ARG A 157 -11.67 24.28 9.20
CA ARG A 157 -11.90 22.94 9.78
C ARG A 157 -12.40 21.96 8.73
N VAL A 158 -11.83 20.75 8.74
CA VAL A 158 -12.30 19.61 7.96
C VAL A 158 -12.70 18.48 8.91
N LEU A 159 -13.95 18.04 8.78
CA LEU A 159 -14.54 16.96 9.55
C LEU A 159 -14.69 15.75 8.64
N VAL A 160 -14.03 14.65 8.96
CA VAL A 160 -14.13 13.38 8.23
C VAL A 160 -15.00 12.43 9.03
N SER A 161 -16.08 11.92 8.42
CA SER A 161 -17.00 11.00 9.06
C SER A 161 -16.31 9.69 9.45
N GLY A 162 -16.92 8.97 10.41
CA GLY A 162 -16.57 7.60 10.72
C GLY A 162 -16.43 6.76 9.46
N THR A 163 -15.24 6.17 9.30
CA THR A 163 -14.81 5.52 8.07
C THR A 163 -14.43 4.08 8.34
N THR A 164 -15.16 3.17 7.69
CA THR A 164 -14.88 1.73 7.63
C THR A 164 -14.20 1.36 6.31
N ALA A 165 -13.73 0.13 6.21
CA ALA A 165 -12.95 -0.38 5.08
C ALA A 165 -13.78 -0.74 3.83
N THR A 166 -14.83 0.03 3.53
CA THR A 166 -15.71 -0.20 2.35
C THR A 166 -15.14 0.41 1.07
N HIS A 167 -15.12 -0.33 -0.05
CA HIS A 167 -14.84 0.20 -1.39
C HIS A 167 -15.96 -0.20 -2.34
N GLY A 168 -16.79 0.77 -2.76
CA GLY A 168 -18.05 0.48 -3.45
C GLY A 168 -18.97 -0.34 -2.54
N GLU A 169 -19.25 -1.58 -2.93
CA GLU A 169 -20.05 -2.55 -2.16
C GLU A 169 -19.22 -3.56 -1.36
N LEU A 170 -17.88 -3.50 -1.46
CA LEU A 170 -16.99 -4.53 -0.94
C LEU A 170 -16.29 -4.09 0.35
N ALA A 171 -16.07 -5.05 1.24
CA ALA A 171 -15.16 -4.90 2.37
C ALA A 171 -13.72 -5.20 1.93
N VAL A 172 -12.79 -4.30 2.23
CA VAL A 172 -11.36 -4.49 1.98
C VAL A 172 -10.69 -4.99 3.25
N GLY A 173 -9.79 -5.97 3.14
CA GLY A 173 -9.06 -6.50 4.30
C GLY A 173 -9.92 -7.36 5.22
N GLU A 174 -10.75 -8.24 4.64
CA GLU A 174 -11.59 -9.17 5.40
C GLU A 174 -10.75 -9.96 6.43
N ASN A 175 -11.21 -10.00 7.69
CA ASN A 175 -10.51 -10.65 8.81
C ASN A 175 -9.10 -10.10 9.14
N ASP A 176 -8.70 -8.96 8.56
CA ASP A 176 -7.39 -8.33 8.83
C ASP A 176 -7.58 -6.90 9.36
N PRO A 177 -7.53 -6.70 10.69
CA PRO A 177 -7.77 -5.39 11.29
C PRO A 177 -6.68 -4.35 10.95
N ALA A 178 -5.44 -4.78 10.68
CA ALA A 178 -4.38 -3.86 10.26
C ALA A 178 -4.60 -3.39 8.83
N ALA A 179 -4.91 -4.31 7.92
CA ALA A 179 -5.24 -3.96 6.53
C ALA A 179 -6.46 -3.03 6.46
N GLN A 180 -7.50 -3.29 7.25
CA GLN A 180 -8.65 -2.37 7.35
C GLN A 180 -8.25 -0.99 7.87
N ALA A 181 -7.42 -0.91 8.91
CA ALA A 181 -6.97 0.37 9.46
C ALA A 181 -6.18 1.20 8.43
N HIS A 182 -5.25 0.58 7.70
CA HIS A 182 -4.52 1.28 6.63
C HIS A 182 -5.46 1.77 5.53
N PHE A 183 -6.36 0.92 5.06
CA PHE A 183 -7.31 1.29 4.01
C PHE A 183 -8.26 2.41 4.45
N VAL A 184 -8.71 2.38 5.72
CA VAL A 184 -9.50 3.45 6.31
C VAL A 184 -8.72 4.77 6.31
N ILE A 185 -7.45 4.75 6.72
CA ILE A 185 -6.59 5.93 6.73
C ILE A 185 -6.33 6.44 5.31
N ASP A 186 -6.12 5.56 4.33
CA ASP A 186 -5.98 5.94 2.91
C ASP A 186 -7.23 6.68 2.41
N LYS A 187 -8.43 6.23 2.80
CA LYS A 187 -9.67 6.91 2.44
C LYS A 187 -9.83 8.26 3.12
N ILE A 188 -9.43 8.37 4.38
CA ILE A 188 -9.39 9.64 5.13
C ILE A 188 -8.44 10.61 4.42
N GLU A 189 -7.20 10.19 4.14
CA GLU A 189 -6.19 10.98 3.44
C GLU A 189 -6.69 11.45 2.07
N ALA A 190 -7.22 10.55 1.24
CA ALA A 190 -7.79 10.90 -0.06
C ALA A 190 -8.93 11.93 0.04
N SER A 191 -9.73 11.88 1.12
CA SER A 191 -10.81 12.84 1.36
C SER A 191 -10.29 14.22 1.78
N LEU A 192 -9.23 14.25 2.60
CA LEU A 192 -8.54 15.48 3.00
C LEU A 192 -7.85 16.13 1.79
N GLU A 193 -7.10 15.35 1.02
CA GLU A 193 -6.37 15.84 -0.16
C GLU A 193 -7.32 16.40 -1.21
N SER A 194 -8.49 15.77 -1.39
CA SER A 194 -9.55 16.25 -2.28
C SER A 194 -10.17 17.59 -1.83
N LEU A 195 -9.92 18.01 -0.58
CA LEU A 195 -10.29 19.31 -0.02
C LEU A 195 -9.10 20.27 0.12
N GLY A 196 -7.93 19.89 -0.40
CA GLY A 196 -6.69 20.65 -0.33
C GLY A 196 -6.02 20.61 1.05
N VAL A 197 -6.23 19.54 1.82
CA VAL A 197 -5.71 19.36 3.19
C VAL A 197 -4.82 18.12 3.23
N LYS A 198 -3.74 18.15 4.01
CA LYS A 198 -2.82 17.02 4.13
C LYS A 198 -3.17 16.15 5.33
N LEU A 199 -2.73 14.89 5.31
CA LEU A 199 -2.83 14.02 6.49
C LEU A 199 -2.10 14.62 7.72
N SER A 200 -1.02 15.37 7.48
CA SER A 200 -0.26 16.09 8.53
C SER A 200 -1.06 17.19 9.24
N ASP A 201 -2.17 17.63 8.67
CA ASP A 201 -3.04 18.66 9.25
C ASP A 201 -4.10 18.06 10.19
N VAL A 202 -4.14 16.72 10.31
CA VAL A 202 -5.04 16.02 11.24
C VAL A 202 -4.63 16.32 12.68
N VAL A 203 -5.55 16.90 13.43
CA VAL A 203 -5.36 17.25 14.85
C VAL A 203 -6.02 16.25 15.79
N ARG A 204 -6.97 15.44 15.31
CA ARG A 204 -7.64 14.42 16.12
C ARG A 204 -8.07 13.20 15.31
N THR A 205 -7.95 12.03 15.94
CA THR A 205 -8.62 10.80 15.50
C THR A 205 -9.45 10.16 16.62
N ARG A 206 -10.57 9.54 16.25
CA ARG A 206 -11.34 8.65 17.12
C ARG A 206 -11.41 7.28 16.47
N VAL A 207 -10.95 6.26 17.17
CA VAL A 207 -10.81 4.90 16.64
C VAL A 207 -11.76 3.97 17.41
N VAL A 208 -12.65 3.32 16.67
CA VAL A 208 -13.60 2.34 17.21
C VAL A 208 -13.17 0.97 16.72
N VAL A 209 -12.92 0.05 17.65
CA VAL A 209 -12.51 -1.33 17.32
C VAL A 209 -13.64 -2.29 17.68
N ASN A 210 -13.97 -3.22 16.77
CA ASN A 210 -15.11 -4.12 16.94
C ASN A 210 -14.88 -5.20 18.02
N ASN A 211 -13.63 -5.65 18.18
CA ASN A 211 -13.24 -6.67 19.16
C ASN A 211 -11.97 -6.29 19.94
N MET A 212 -11.89 -6.73 21.19
CA MET A 212 -10.72 -6.54 22.05
C MET A 212 -9.45 -7.23 21.50
N SER A 213 -9.55 -8.26 20.67
CA SER A 213 -8.36 -8.89 20.07
C SER A 213 -7.63 -7.99 19.07
N ASP A 214 -8.33 -7.01 18.50
CA ASP A 214 -7.89 -6.34 17.28
C ASP A 214 -7.18 -5.01 17.56
N TRP A 215 -7.33 -4.46 18.78
CA TRP A 215 -6.86 -3.11 19.13
C TRP A 215 -5.37 -2.90 18.85
N LYS A 216 -4.54 -3.93 19.08
CA LYS A 216 -3.09 -3.82 18.97
C LYS A 216 -2.67 -3.70 17.50
N ALA A 217 -3.26 -4.51 16.63
CA ALA A 217 -3.01 -4.46 15.19
C ALA A 217 -3.45 -3.10 14.61
N VAL A 218 -4.63 -2.63 15.00
CA VAL A 218 -5.15 -1.30 14.62
C VAL A 218 -4.23 -0.17 15.12
N SER A 219 -3.75 -0.25 16.37
CA SER A 219 -2.89 0.77 16.97
C SER A 219 -1.53 0.86 16.28
N ILE A 220 -0.96 -0.27 15.87
CA ILE A 220 0.29 -0.32 15.11
C ILE A 220 0.10 0.35 13.74
N ALA A 221 -0.94 -0.04 13.01
CA ALA A 221 -1.26 0.55 11.70
C ALA A 221 -1.54 2.06 11.79
N HIS A 222 -2.24 2.51 12.83
CA HIS A 222 -2.43 3.95 13.10
C HIS A 222 -1.10 4.65 13.39
N GLY A 223 -0.26 4.05 14.24
CA GLY A 223 1.06 4.58 14.59
C GLY A 223 1.99 4.73 13.39
N GLU A 224 2.00 3.77 12.46
CA GLU A 224 2.80 3.83 11.23
C GLU A 224 2.42 5.00 10.31
N ARG A 225 1.16 5.45 10.36
CA ARG A 225 0.65 6.56 9.54
C ARG A 225 0.74 7.92 10.21
N PHE A 226 0.64 7.97 11.54
CA PHE A 226 0.59 9.21 12.32
C PHE A 226 1.80 9.44 13.24
N ALA A 227 2.86 8.62 13.15
CA ALA A 227 4.03 8.65 14.06
C ALA A 227 4.58 10.07 14.31
N ASP A 228 4.80 10.83 13.23
CA ASP A 228 5.36 12.19 13.32
C ASP A 228 4.29 13.28 13.46
N ILE A 229 3.04 12.97 13.10
CA ILE A 229 1.89 13.89 13.12
C ILE A 229 1.33 14.02 14.53
N ARG A 230 1.19 12.87 15.23
CA ARG A 230 0.77 12.76 16.64
C ARG A 230 -0.54 13.52 16.97
N PRO A 231 -1.65 13.24 16.28
CA PRO A 231 -2.94 13.86 16.61
C PRO A 231 -3.42 13.46 18.01
N ALA A 232 -4.30 14.27 18.60
CA ALA A 232 -5.06 13.83 19.76
C ALA A 232 -5.85 12.56 19.41
N ASN A 233 -5.75 11.51 20.23
CA ASN A 233 -6.34 10.22 19.90
C ASN A 233 -7.25 9.71 21.02
N THR A 234 -8.32 9.03 20.64
CA THR A 234 -9.14 8.22 21.54
C THR A 234 -9.47 6.91 20.86
N MET A 235 -9.22 5.79 21.54
CA MET A 235 -9.60 4.46 21.08
C MET A 235 -10.58 3.84 22.07
N PHE A 236 -11.65 3.23 21.57
CA PHE A 236 -12.59 2.46 22.39
C PHE A 236 -13.16 1.28 21.59
N ILE A 237 -13.84 0.38 22.30
CA ILE A 237 -14.45 -0.82 21.73
C ILE A 237 -15.96 -0.64 21.68
N ALA A 238 -16.56 -0.86 20.51
CA ALA A 238 -18.00 -0.89 20.30
C ALA A 238 -18.33 -1.76 19.08
N LYS A 239 -19.57 -2.24 19.00
CA LYS A 239 -20.02 -2.99 17.82
C LYS A 239 -20.21 -2.06 16.63
N LEU A 240 -19.61 -2.44 15.50
CA LEU A 240 -19.72 -1.74 14.23
C LEU A 240 -20.94 -2.25 13.43
N ILE A 241 -21.45 -1.42 12.52
CA ILE A 241 -22.53 -1.81 11.60
C ILE A 241 -21.90 -2.47 10.38
N GLY A 242 -22.22 -3.75 10.15
CA GLY A 242 -21.60 -4.61 9.14
C GLY A 242 -20.66 -5.62 9.78
N ASP A 243 -20.88 -6.91 9.52
CA ASP A 243 -20.14 -8.01 10.15
C ASP A 243 -18.68 -8.09 9.65
N GLU A 244 -18.42 -7.53 8.47
CA GLU A 244 -17.12 -7.47 7.81
C GLU A 244 -16.12 -6.48 8.46
N TYR A 245 -16.60 -5.51 9.25
CA TYR A 245 -15.78 -4.41 9.73
C TYR A 245 -15.22 -4.66 11.12
N LEU A 246 -13.91 -4.45 11.23
CA LEU A 246 -13.13 -4.63 12.46
C LEU A 246 -12.72 -3.31 13.09
N VAL A 247 -12.68 -2.24 12.29
CA VAL A 247 -12.29 -0.90 12.72
C VAL A 247 -13.06 0.18 11.96
N GLU A 248 -13.39 1.25 12.68
CA GLU A 248 -13.89 2.50 12.13
C GLU A 248 -13.06 3.67 12.69
N ILE A 249 -12.68 4.61 11.83
CA ILE A 249 -11.90 5.79 12.23
C ILE A 249 -12.59 7.06 11.76
N GLU A 250 -12.75 8.00 12.69
CA GLU A 250 -13.15 9.39 12.43
C GLU A 250 -11.91 10.28 12.58
N ALA A 251 -11.82 11.36 11.79
CA ALA A 251 -10.71 12.31 11.86
C ALA A 251 -11.17 13.77 11.74
N GLU A 252 -10.41 14.66 12.35
CA GLU A 252 -10.57 16.10 12.22
C GLU A 252 -9.21 16.75 11.89
N ALA A 253 -9.23 17.64 10.90
CA ALA A 253 -8.07 18.40 10.46
C ALA A 253 -8.34 19.90 10.50
N ILE A 254 -7.28 20.70 10.68
CA ILE A 254 -7.32 22.16 10.65
C ILE A 254 -6.27 22.65 9.66
N ILE A 255 -6.70 23.48 8.71
CA ILE A 255 -5.82 24.10 7.72
C ILE A 255 -5.05 25.22 8.42
N GLN A 256 -3.72 25.15 8.36
CA GLN A 256 -2.82 26.17 8.88
C GLN A 256 -2.57 27.30 7.87
#